data_AF-A0A8T4LNV6-F1
#
_entry.id   AF-A0A8T4LNV6-F1
#
_cell.length_a   1.000
_cell.length_b   1.000
_cell.length_c   1.000
_cell.angle_alpha   90.00
_cell.angle_beta   90.00
_cell.angle_gamma   90.00
#
_symmetry.space_group_name_H-M   'P 1'
#
loop_
_entity.id
_entity.type
_entity.pdbx_description
1 polymer ?
#
loop_
_entity_poly.entity_id
_entity_poly.type
_entity_poly.pdbx_seq_one_letter_code
_entity_poly.pdbx_strand_id
1 'polypeptide(L)'
;MHSILLAVRPRVPNPQSGRSRPQLSLVPMPPDQIDKQIQFKRWLALFFINRGKYRITEKGYTELAPQEVRQNLEFGEPVSDRKREPRLEERRQLTKQEIRDAVAKTVAIMLEQEKAEELYDNGLITKPGNFDWKNREVRVTVIKKLLEFLDKNPKEITKDDFESNGLSGLLSKRYKNSPYLALVEAGYAYSLEEIKEHAKSGFKTDKIYPWEMSSAPHIYEYKESRIAACKWLIWKIKKDTRDITVDDFYNNGLGGLLGEYYKNSPYLALVEADYAYSLDEIKKHARTGFATDKFYPWGIEKSPSIYKDKEIRLVACKWLIWRLEKEPKEITYDDFLNNGLGGLINHHYKNSPYDALLEAGLVTQADEVYMRSSQHTH
;
A
#
# COMPACT_ATOMS: atom_id res chain seq x y z
N MET A 1 -5.02 51.28 25.86
CA MET A 1 -3.63 50.91 26.19
C MET A 1 -3.65 49.86 27.29
N HIS A 2 -3.59 48.56 26.96
CA HIS A 2 -3.23 47.48 27.87
C HIS A 2 -2.72 46.32 27.00
N SER A 3 -1.40 46.14 26.99
CA SER A 3 -0.70 45.06 26.30
C SER A 3 -0.70 43.82 27.18
N ILE A 4 -1.17 42.69 26.66
CA ILE A 4 -1.02 41.38 27.29
C ILE A 4 0.14 40.65 26.60
N LEU A 5 1.27 40.56 27.32
CA LEU A 5 2.45 39.77 26.99
C LEU A 5 2.15 38.29 27.21
N LEU A 6 2.10 37.50 26.13
CA LEU A 6 2.14 36.04 26.20
C LEU A 6 3.59 35.58 26.26
N ALA A 7 4.00 35.10 27.44
CA ALA A 7 5.29 34.49 27.67
C ALA A 7 5.39 33.13 26.96
N VAL A 8 6.30 33.04 25.99
CA VAL A 8 6.71 31.79 25.33
C VAL A 8 7.57 31.00 26.32
N ARG A 9 7.13 29.82 26.74
CA ARG A 9 7.97 28.89 27.51
C ARG A 9 9.02 28.24 26.60
N PRO A 10 10.29 28.13 27.02
CA PRO A 10 11.32 27.44 26.25
C PRO A 10 11.05 25.92 26.22
N ARG A 11 11.22 25.31 25.05
CA ARG A 11 11.20 23.85 24.87
C ARG A 11 12.44 23.25 25.53
N VAL A 12 12.22 22.37 26.51
CA VAL A 12 13.25 21.48 27.05
C VAL A 12 13.58 20.42 25.99
N PRO A 13 14.85 20.23 25.59
CA PRO A 13 15.22 19.17 24.67
C PRO A 13 15.09 17.80 25.34
N ASN A 14 14.36 16.89 24.69
CA ASN A 14 14.15 15.53 25.14
C ASN A 14 15.43 14.70 24.89
N PRO A 15 16.11 14.18 25.94
CA PRO A 15 17.40 13.51 25.78
C PRO A 15 17.21 11.99 25.58
N GLN A 16 16.46 11.56 24.57
CA GLN A 16 16.39 10.15 24.15
C GLN A 16 16.06 10.02 22.65
N SER A 17 17.04 10.28 21.79
CA SER A 17 17.00 9.87 20.38
C SER A 17 18.34 9.27 19.92
N GLY A 18 18.97 8.47 20.77
CA GLY A 18 20.04 7.56 20.41
C GLY A 18 19.49 6.16 20.10
N ARG A 19 18.57 6.03 19.13
CA ARG A 19 18.30 4.71 18.53
C ARG A 19 19.17 4.58 17.29
N SER A 20 20.36 4.01 17.47
CA SER A 20 21.14 3.46 16.38
C SER A 20 20.22 2.60 15.52
N ARG A 21 20.08 2.95 14.23
CA ARG A 21 19.42 2.09 13.25
C ARG A 21 20.06 0.70 13.37
N PRO A 22 19.27 -0.39 13.52
CA PRO A 22 19.84 -1.71 13.33
C PRO A 22 20.49 -1.71 11.94
N GLN A 23 21.79 -2.00 11.89
CA GLN A 23 22.39 -2.38 10.63
C GLN A 23 21.66 -3.65 10.20
N LEU A 24 20.77 -3.50 9.21
CA LEU A 24 20.23 -4.62 8.46
C LEU A 24 21.45 -5.35 7.90
N SER A 25 21.77 -6.50 8.50
CA SER A 25 22.74 -7.42 7.94
C SER A 25 22.23 -7.75 6.54
N LEU A 26 22.95 -7.28 5.52
CA LEU A 26 22.74 -7.69 4.14
C LEU A 26 23.03 -9.18 4.09
N VAL A 27 22.00 -9.99 4.31
CA VAL A 27 22.08 -11.43 4.07
C VAL A 27 22.41 -11.58 2.58
N PRO A 28 23.55 -12.18 2.23
CA PRO A 28 23.91 -12.35 0.82
C PRO A 28 22.82 -13.14 0.12
N MET A 29 22.39 -12.64 -1.05
CA MET A 29 21.37 -13.33 -1.85
C MET A 29 21.88 -14.74 -2.21
N PRO A 30 21.00 -15.75 -2.18
CA PRO A 30 21.30 -17.07 -2.70
C PRO A 30 21.79 -17.03 -4.16
N PRO A 31 22.78 -17.85 -4.55
CA PRO A 31 23.35 -17.84 -5.91
C PRO A 31 22.32 -17.99 -7.04
N ASP A 32 21.26 -18.79 -6.84
CA ASP A 32 20.18 -19.00 -7.79
C ASP A 32 19.34 -17.72 -8.04
N GLN A 33 19.21 -16.86 -7.02
CA GLN A 33 18.52 -15.57 -7.18
C GLN A 33 19.38 -14.55 -7.92
N ILE A 34 20.71 -14.61 -7.76
CA ILE A 34 21.64 -13.77 -8.52
C ILE A 34 21.56 -14.09 -10.01
N ASP A 35 21.51 -15.38 -10.36
CA ASP A 35 21.36 -15.81 -11.75
C ASP A 35 20.04 -15.33 -12.36
N LYS A 36 18.91 -15.48 -11.64
CA LYS A 36 17.60 -14.96 -12.09
C LYS A 36 17.62 -13.45 -12.33
N GLN A 37 18.25 -12.68 -11.44
CA GLN A 37 18.38 -11.24 -11.60
C GLN A 37 19.25 -10.85 -12.81
N ILE A 38 20.36 -11.55 -13.03
CA ILE A 38 21.23 -11.33 -14.20
C ILE A 38 20.45 -11.64 -15.49
N GLN A 39 19.75 -12.77 -15.52
CA GLN A 39 18.91 -13.17 -16.65
C GLN A 39 17.80 -12.15 -16.93
N PHE A 40 17.13 -11.64 -15.89
CA PHE A 40 16.11 -10.60 -16.06
C PHE A 40 16.71 -9.30 -16.61
N LYS A 41 17.87 -8.85 -16.10
CA LYS A 41 18.56 -7.65 -16.59
C LYS A 41 19.00 -7.80 -18.05
N ARG A 42 19.52 -8.96 -18.43
CA ARG A 42 19.85 -9.30 -19.83
C ARG A 42 18.60 -9.27 -20.70
N TRP A 43 17.53 -9.94 -20.29
CA TRP A 43 16.25 -9.92 -20.99
C TRP A 43 15.72 -8.49 -21.16
N LEU A 44 15.77 -7.66 -20.11
CA LEU A 44 15.31 -6.28 -20.15
C LEU A 44 16.14 -5.45 -21.15
N ALA A 45 17.45 -5.65 -21.21
CA ALA A 45 18.30 -4.98 -22.19
C ALA A 45 17.88 -5.35 -23.63
N LEU A 46 17.78 -6.64 -23.92
CA LEU A 46 17.39 -7.17 -25.23
C LEU A 46 15.98 -6.71 -25.64
N PHE A 47 15.04 -6.70 -24.70
CA PHE A 47 13.66 -6.23 -24.90
C PHE A 47 13.58 -4.78 -25.40
N PHE A 48 14.51 -3.90 -24.98
CA PHE A 48 14.59 -2.53 -25.46
C PHE A 48 15.41 -2.39 -26.74
N ILE A 49 16.50 -3.16 -26.88
CA ILE A 49 17.32 -3.23 -28.09
C ILE A 49 16.46 -3.61 -29.30
N ASN A 50 15.65 -4.66 -29.16
CA ASN A 50 14.74 -5.14 -30.20
C ASN A 50 13.64 -4.13 -30.58
N ARG A 51 13.44 -3.08 -29.78
CA ARG A 51 12.56 -1.94 -30.10
C ARG A 51 13.33 -0.73 -30.64
N GLY A 52 14.55 -0.94 -31.12
CA GLY A 52 15.41 0.11 -31.66
C GLY A 52 15.93 1.07 -30.60
N LYS A 53 15.97 0.69 -29.32
CA LYS A 53 16.54 1.50 -28.25
C LYS A 53 17.88 0.91 -27.82
N TYR A 54 18.97 1.43 -28.36
CA TYR A 54 20.33 0.99 -28.05
C TYR A 54 21.35 2.13 -28.25
N ARG A 55 22.59 1.88 -27.83
CA ARG A 55 23.76 2.73 -28.11
C ARG A 55 24.89 1.84 -28.62
N ILE A 56 25.54 2.25 -29.71
CA ILE A 56 26.74 1.58 -30.24
C ILE A 56 27.93 1.96 -29.35
N THR A 57 28.71 0.97 -28.92
CA THR A 57 29.90 1.20 -28.09
C THR A 57 31.10 1.59 -28.94
N GLU A 58 32.18 2.05 -28.31
CA GLU A 58 33.46 2.26 -29.02
C GLU A 58 33.93 0.97 -29.69
N LYS A 59 33.84 -0.16 -29.00
CA LYS A 59 34.11 -1.50 -29.55
C LYS A 59 33.24 -1.80 -30.78
N GLY A 60 31.94 -1.49 -30.71
CA GLY A 60 31.02 -1.61 -31.84
C GLY A 60 31.45 -0.78 -33.05
N TYR A 61 31.88 0.47 -32.84
CA TYR A 61 32.43 1.28 -33.93
C TYR A 61 33.75 0.74 -34.48
N THR A 62 34.61 0.18 -33.65
CA THR A 62 35.90 -0.39 -34.11
C THR A 62 35.70 -1.69 -34.90
N GLU A 63 34.82 -2.58 -34.45
CA GLU A 63 34.68 -3.93 -35.01
C GLU A 63 33.69 -4.00 -36.17
N LEU A 64 32.68 -3.11 -36.21
CA LEU A 64 31.67 -3.09 -37.27
C LEU A 64 31.95 -2.04 -38.35
N ALA A 65 32.95 -1.17 -38.17
CA ALA A 65 33.28 -0.18 -39.19
C ALA A 65 33.80 -0.88 -40.47
N PRO A 66 33.35 -0.45 -41.65
CA PRO A 66 33.97 -0.90 -42.90
C PRO A 66 35.45 -0.53 -42.88
N GLN A 67 36.33 -1.49 -43.14
CA GLN A 67 37.76 -1.21 -43.18
C GLN A 67 38.11 -0.25 -44.34
N GLU A 68 37.41 -0.37 -45.48
CA GLU A 68 37.54 0.54 -46.63
C GLU A 68 36.24 0.53 -47.45
N VAL A 69 35.88 1.65 -48.07
CA VAL A 69 34.81 1.72 -49.08
C VAL A 69 35.43 2.10 -50.41
N ARG A 70 35.31 1.23 -51.43
CA ARG A 70 35.56 1.61 -52.82
C ARG A 70 34.36 2.46 -53.27
N GLN A 71 34.54 3.77 -53.40
CA GLN A 71 33.58 4.59 -54.11
C GLN A 71 33.81 4.35 -55.61
N ASN A 72 32.95 3.57 -56.24
CA ASN A 72 32.85 3.62 -57.70
C ASN A 72 32.36 5.03 -58.03
N LEU A 73 33.25 5.91 -58.49
CA LEU A 73 32.81 7.09 -59.22
C LEU A 73 32.15 6.56 -60.49
N GLU A 74 30.81 6.54 -60.52
CA GLU A 74 30.05 6.50 -61.76
C GLU A 74 30.39 7.77 -62.55
N PHE A 75 31.57 7.78 -63.17
CA PHE A 75 31.89 8.73 -64.22
C PHE A 75 31.03 8.33 -65.41
N GLY A 76 30.06 9.20 -65.69
CA GLY A 76 29.18 9.10 -66.83
C GLY A 76 29.95 8.90 -68.14
N GLU A 77 29.40 7.97 -68.91
CA GLU A 77 29.50 7.79 -70.36
C GLU A 77 30.82 7.32 -71.00
N PRO A 78 30.71 6.44 -72.03
CA PRO A 78 31.83 5.81 -72.68
C PRO A 78 32.49 6.77 -73.69
N VAL A 79 33.58 7.40 -73.30
CA VAL A 79 34.47 8.04 -74.29
C VAL A 79 35.56 7.03 -74.69
N SER A 80 35.32 6.43 -75.86
CA SER A 80 36.27 5.68 -76.67
C SER A 80 37.52 6.53 -76.94
N ASP A 81 38.65 6.24 -76.31
CA ASP A 81 39.90 5.89 -76.99
C ASP A 81 41.11 5.76 -76.06
N ARG A 82 41.90 4.72 -76.33
CA ARG A 82 43.36 4.52 -76.12
C ARG A 82 44.01 4.93 -74.79
N LYS A 83 44.52 3.88 -74.11
CA LYS A 83 45.67 3.87 -73.17
C LYS A 83 45.55 4.85 -71.99
N ARG A 84 44.67 4.54 -71.04
CA ARG A 84 44.83 5.01 -69.65
C ARG A 84 45.22 3.84 -68.77
N GLU A 85 46.38 3.96 -68.13
CA GLU A 85 46.71 3.17 -66.96
C GLU A 85 45.56 3.29 -65.95
N PRO A 86 45.14 2.20 -65.27
CA PRO A 86 44.16 2.30 -64.22
C PRO A 86 44.72 3.24 -63.16
N ARG A 87 44.16 4.46 -63.09
CA ARG A 87 44.43 5.35 -61.97
C ARG A 87 43.96 4.60 -60.73
N LEU A 88 44.90 4.12 -59.94
CA LEU A 88 44.65 3.63 -58.59
C LEU A 88 43.93 4.76 -57.86
N GLU A 89 42.62 4.61 -57.69
CA GLU A 89 41.81 5.58 -56.99
C GLU A 89 42.38 5.76 -55.58
N GLU A 90 42.61 7.01 -55.19
CA GLU A 90 43.08 7.32 -53.85
C GLU A 90 42.03 6.86 -52.84
N ARG A 91 42.42 5.89 -52.00
CA ARG A 91 41.62 5.44 -50.87
C ARG A 91 41.44 6.61 -49.92
N ARG A 92 40.29 7.30 -50.01
CA ARG A 92 39.93 8.32 -49.03
C ARG A 92 39.46 7.62 -47.75
N GLN A 93 39.98 8.07 -46.61
CA GLN A 93 39.47 7.64 -45.31
C GLN A 93 38.04 8.15 -45.09
N LEU A 94 37.16 7.27 -44.60
CA LEU A 94 35.79 7.63 -44.25
C LEU A 94 35.78 8.72 -43.17
N THR A 95 34.83 9.64 -43.30
CA THR A 95 34.53 10.60 -42.24
C THR A 95 33.90 9.89 -41.04
N LYS A 96 34.00 10.51 -39.86
CA LYS A 96 33.35 10.00 -38.64
C LYS A 96 31.84 9.80 -38.81
N GLN A 97 31.19 10.63 -39.63
CA GLN A 97 29.75 10.52 -39.88
C GLN A 97 29.44 9.31 -40.77
N GLU A 98 30.20 9.10 -41.85
CA GLU A 98 30.02 7.93 -42.72
C GLU A 98 30.29 6.61 -41.98
N ILE A 99 31.30 6.57 -41.10
CA ILE A 99 31.53 5.41 -40.22
C ILE A 99 30.31 5.17 -39.32
N ARG A 100 29.75 6.23 -38.72
CA ARG A 100 28.57 6.10 -37.85
C ARG A 100 27.37 5.55 -38.61
N ASP A 101 27.12 6.05 -39.82
CA ASP A 101 25.99 5.65 -40.64
C ASP A 101 26.16 4.21 -41.15
N ALA A 102 27.37 3.82 -41.54
CA ALA A 102 27.68 2.45 -41.96
C ALA A 102 27.55 1.44 -40.81
N VAL A 103 28.04 1.77 -39.62
CA VAL A 103 27.90 0.91 -38.43
C VAL A 103 26.43 0.82 -37.99
N ALA A 104 25.70 1.93 -38.00
CA ALA A 104 24.27 1.93 -37.70
C ALA A 104 23.48 1.04 -38.67
N LYS A 105 23.79 1.08 -39.97
CA LYS A 105 23.19 0.21 -40.98
C LYS A 105 23.53 -1.27 -40.72
N THR A 106 24.78 -1.57 -40.37
CA THR A 106 25.21 -2.95 -40.05
C THR A 106 24.48 -3.49 -38.82
N VAL A 107 24.36 -2.67 -37.76
CA VAL A 107 23.60 -3.03 -36.57
C VAL A 107 22.13 -3.24 -36.91
N ALA A 108 21.51 -2.39 -37.73
CA ALA A 108 20.12 -2.56 -38.16
C ALA A 108 19.91 -3.90 -38.89
N ILE A 109 20.79 -4.27 -39.83
CA ILE A 109 20.73 -5.55 -40.54
C ILE A 109 20.87 -6.73 -39.57
N MET A 110 21.81 -6.65 -38.62
CA MET A 110 21.99 -7.72 -37.63
C MET A 110 20.78 -7.87 -36.70
N LEU A 111 20.12 -6.75 -36.33
CA LEU A 111 18.88 -6.79 -35.55
C LEU A 111 17.71 -7.39 -36.35
N GLU A 112 17.61 -7.09 -37.65
CA GLU A 112 16.64 -7.73 -38.56
C GLU A 112 16.88 -9.25 -38.68
N GLN A 113 18.12 -9.70 -38.53
CA GLN A 113 18.52 -11.11 -38.49
C GLN A 113 18.42 -11.75 -37.09
N GLU A 114 17.75 -11.10 -36.13
CA GLU A 114 17.58 -11.57 -34.74
C GLU A 114 18.90 -11.75 -33.96
N LYS A 115 20.01 -11.12 -34.39
CA LYS A 115 21.33 -11.21 -33.74
C LYS A 115 21.54 -10.19 -32.61
N ALA A 116 20.46 -9.80 -31.93
CA ALA A 116 20.53 -8.82 -30.85
C ALA A 116 21.35 -9.34 -29.65
N GLU A 117 21.26 -10.63 -29.35
CA GLU A 117 22.04 -11.26 -28.28
C GLU A 117 23.54 -11.20 -28.58
N GLU A 118 23.94 -11.55 -29.79
CA GLU A 118 25.35 -11.51 -30.24
C GLU A 118 25.91 -10.09 -30.14
N LEU A 119 25.16 -9.08 -30.60
CA LEU A 119 25.58 -7.68 -30.52
C LEU A 119 25.74 -7.22 -29.06
N TYR A 120 24.84 -7.64 -28.17
CA TYR A 120 24.84 -7.22 -26.78
C TYR A 120 25.90 -7.95 -25.94
N ASP A 121 25.96 -9.28 -26.05
CA ASP A 121 26.88 -10.11 -25.26
C ASP A 121 28.35 -9.87 -25.66
N ASN A 122 28.61 -9.55 -26.94
CA ASN A 122 29.94 -9.12 -27.39
C ASN A 122 30.28 -7.66 -27.02
N GLY A 123 29.34 -6.92 -26.44
CA GLY A 123 29.52 -5.52 -26.04
C GLY A 123 29.64 -4.54 -27.20
N LEU A 124 29.11 -4.88 -28.39
CA LEU A 124 29.08 -4.01 -29.57
C LEU A 124 28.00 -2.94 -29.45
N ILE A 125 26.90 -3.30 -28.80
CA ILE A 125 25.84 -2.37 -28.41
C ILE A 125 25.56 -2.49 -26.91
N THR A 126 24.98 -1.43 -26.36
CA THR A 126 24.52 -1.38 -24.96
C THR A 126 23.09 -0.89 -24.90
N LYS A 127 22.39 -1.27 -23.83
CA LYS A 127 21.07 -0.75 -23.51
C LYS A 127 21.13 0.78 -23.31
N PRO A 128 20.04 1.51 -23.59
CA PRO A 128 20.00 2.94 -23.32
C PRO A 128 20.17 3.21 -21.82
N GLY A 129 20.84 4.31 -21.48
CA GLY A 129 20.99 4.74 -20.09
C GLY A 129 19.64 5.05 -19.41
N ASN A 130 18.62 5.42 -20.20
CA ASN A 130 17.27 5.69 -19.73
C ASN A 130 16.25 4.94 -20.59
N PHE A 131 15.40 4.15 -19.94
CA PHE A 131 14.25 3.53 -20.57
C PHE A 131 13.07 4.50 -20.64
N ASP A 132 12.35 4.50 -21.76
CA ASP A 132 11.10 5.26 -21.90
C ASP A 132 9.93 4.45 -21.35
N TRP A 133 9.43 4.87 -20.18
CA TRP A 133 8.31 4.24 -19.51
C TRP A 133 6.95 4.84 -19.88
N LYS A 134 6.83 5.67 -20.94
CA LYS A 134 5.55 6.25 -21.36
C LYS A 134 4.54 5.21 -21.85
N ASN A 135 5.01 4.21 -22.59
CA ASN A 135 4.13 3.19 -23.17
C ASN A 135 3.62 2.21 -22.09
N ARG A 136 2.30 2.07 -21.96
CA ARG A 136 1.66 1.19 -20.96
C ARG A 136 1.94 -0.29 -21.19
N GLU A 137 1.85 -0.77 -22.43
CA GLU A 137 2.10 -2.19 -22.76
C GLU A 137 3.52 -2.61 -22.42
N VAL A 138 4.48 -1.72 -22.68
CA VAL A 138 5.89 -1.90 -22.27
C VAL A 138 5.99 -2.09 -20.76
N ARG A 139 5.34 -1.22 -19.96
CA ARG A 139 5.38 -1.33 -18.50
C ARG A 139 4.74 -2.64 -18.01
N VAL A 140 3.53 -2.95 -18.47
CA VAL A 140 2.81 -4.17 -18.08
C VAL A 140 3.62 -5.43 -18.41
N THR A 141 4.21 -5.48 -19.61
CA THR A 141 5.03 -6.62 -20.04
C THR A 141 6.26 -6.80 -19.14
N VAL A 142 6.96 -5.71 -18.83
CA VAL A 142 8.14 -5.74 -17.95
C VAL A 142 7.78 -6.15 -16.52
N ILE A 143 6.65 -5.66 -15.99
CA ILE A 143 6.17 -6.03 -14.64
C ILE A 143 5.82 -7.52 -14.59
N LYS A 144 5.05 -8.02 -15.58
CA LYS A 144 4.72 -9.45 -15.66
C LYS A 144 5.98 -10.31 -15.75
N LYS A 145 6.93 -9.91 -16.59
CA LYS A 145 8.18 -10.65 -16.77
C LYS A 145 9.03 -10.65 -15.50
N LEU A 146 9.07 -9.54 -14.77
CA LEU A 146 9.75 -9.47 -13.48
C LEU A 146 9.20 -10.53 -12.51
N LEU A 147 7.88 -10.62 -12.39
CA LEU A 147 7.23 -11.58 -11.49
C LEU A 147 7.54 -13.03 -11.90
N GLU A 148 7.51 -13.34 -13.19
CA GLU A 148 7.88 -14.66 -13.73
C GLU A 148 9.32 -15.04 -13.36
N PHE A 149 10.28 -14.11 -13.49
CA PHE A 149 11.68 -14.38 -13.17
C PHE A 149 11.95 -14.51 -11.68
N LEU A 150 11.30 -13.67 -10.87
CA LEU A 150 11.46 -13.71 -9.42
C LEU A 150 10.85 -14.97 -8.81
N ASP A 151 9.81 -15.54 -9.46
CA ASP A 151 9.07 -16.69 -8.94
C ASP A 151 8.56 -16.43 -7.52
N LYS A 152 8.13 -15.18 -7.28
CA LYS A 152 7.62 -14.69 -5.99
C LYS A 152 6.11 -14.51 -6.07
N ASN A 153 5.44 -14.72 -4.93
CA ASN A 153 4.05 -14.32 -4.81
C ASN A 153 3.94 -12.79 -5.00
N PRO A 154 3.03 -12.27 -5.85
CA PRO A 154 2.92 -10.83 -6.05
C PRO A 154 2.60 -10.03 -4.76
N LYS A 155 2.06 -10.68 -3.71
CA LYS A 155 1.88 -10.09 -2.38
C LYS A 155 3.18 -9.75 -1.66
N GLU A 156 4.26 -10.45 -1.99
CA GLU A 156 5.57 -10.32 -1.33
C GLU A 156 6.51 -9.36 -2.07
N ILE A 157 6.10 -8.86 -3.23
CA ILE A 157 6.92 -8.00 -4.06
C ILE A 157 7.13 -6.65 -3.40
N THR A 158 8.40 -6.29 -3.28
CA THR A 158 8.87 -5.08 -2.61
C THR A 158 9.40 -4.06 -3.60
N LYS A 159 9.72 -2.86 -3.10
CA LYS A 159 10.43 -1.84 -3.87
C LYS A 159 11.82 -2.33 -4.30
N ASP A 160 12.51 -3.07 -3.43
CA ASP A 160 13.86 -3.56 -3.67
C ASP A 160 13.91 -4.60 -4.79
N ASP A 161 12.84 -5.39 -4.96
CA ASP A 161 12.70 -6.32 -6.08
C ASP A 161 12.75 -5.60 -7.43
N PHE A 162 12.12 -4.42 -7.53
CA PHE A 162 12.21 -3.60 -8.75
C PHE A 162 13.58 -2.92 -8.86
N GLU A 163 14.09 -2.33 -7.78
CA GLU A 163 15.32 -1.54 -7.83
C GLU A 163 16.54 -2.40 -8.16
N SER A 164 16.65 -3.57 -7.51
CA SER A 164 17.73 -4.54 -7.74
C SER A 164 17.69 -5.12 -9.16
N ASN A 165 16.52 -5.15 -9.80
CA ASN A 165 16.31 -5.59 -11.18
C ASN A 165 16.36 -4.46 -12.23
N GLY A 166 16.84 -3.27 -11.86
CA GLY A 166 17.03 -2.16 -12.81
C GLY A 166 15.75 -1.42 -13.20
N LEU A 167 14.68 -1.57 -12.41
CA LEU A 167 13.38 -0.94 -12.61
C LEU A 167 13.12 0.21 -11.63
N SER A 168 14.15 0.72 -10.96
CA SER A 168 14.04 1.91 -10.10
C SER A 168 13.45 3.11 -10.86
N GLY A 169 13.90 3.33 -12.09
CA GLY A 169 13.37 4.37 -12.98
C GLY A 169 11.91 4.17 -13.38
N LEU A 170 11.43 2.92 -13.45
CA LEU A 170 10.03 2.61 -13.74
C LEU A 170 9.16 2.97 -12.53
N LEU A 171 9.49 2.46 -11.34
CA LEU A 171 8.75 2.69 -10.11
C LEU A 171 8.66 4.19 -9.76
N SER A 172 9.80 4.88 -9.75
CA SER A 172 9.87 6.31 -9.39
C SER A 172 9.08 7.19 -10.35
N LYS A 173 9.26 7.02 -11.67
CA LYS A 173 8.68 7.91 -12.68
C LYS A 173 7.20 7.65 -12.95
N ARG A 174 6.71 6.43 -12.69
CA ARG A 174 5.33 6.04 -13.08
C ARG A 174 4.43 5.65 -11.92
N TYR A 175 5.01 5.12 -10.86
CA TYR A 175 4.24 4.53 -9.77
C TYR A 175 4.56 5.17 -8.43
N LYS A 176 5.21 6.35 -8.41
CA LYS A 176 5.56 7.08 -7.18
C LYS A 176 6.27 6.18 -6.15
N ASN A 177 7.16 5.31 -6.61
CA ASN A 177 7.84 4.30 -5.79
C ASN A 177 6.93 3.26 -5.12
N SER A 178 5.71 3.05 -5.61
CA SER A 178 4.76 2.05 -5.09
C SER A 178 4.74 0.79 -5.97
N PRO A 179 5.26 -0.35 -5.46
CA PRO A 179 5.09 -1.65 -6.12
C PRO A 179 3.60 -2.00 -6.33
N TYR A 180 2.74 -1.64 -5.36
CA TYR A 180 1.31 -1.88 -5.45
C TYR A 180 0.69 -1.26 -6.73
N LEU A 181 1.01 0.00 -7.03
CA LEU A 181 0.47 0.66 -8.23
C LEU A 181 0.96 0.01 -9.54
N ALA A 182 2.17 -0.55 -9.54
CA ALA A 182 2.65 -1.33 -10.67
C ALA A 182 1.85 -2.64 -10.84
N LEU A 183 1.55 -3.33 -9.73
CA LEU A 183 0.72 -4.54 -9.73
C LEU A 183 -0.73 -4.28 -10.14
N VAL A 184 -1.30 -3.12 -9.76
CA VAL A 184 -2.63 -2.69 -10.22
C VAL A 184 -2.63 -2.55 -11.75
N GLU A 185 -1.64 -1.85 -12.32
CA GLU A 185 -1.58 -1.65 -13.77
C GLU A 185 -1.39 -2.97 -14.53
N ALA A 186 -0.62 -3.90 -13.96
CA ALA A 186 -0.38 -5.23 -14.51
C ALA A 186 -1.54 -6.22 -14.31
N GLY A 187 -2.56 -5.85 -13.53
CA GLY A 187 -3.78 -6.64 -13.32
C GLY A 187 -3.74 -7.62 -12.15
N TYR A 188 -2.73 -7.55 -11.28
CA TYR A 188 -2.57 -8.44 -10.12
C TYR A 188 -3.19 -7.89 -8.82
N ALA A 189 -3.49 -6.60 -8.77
CA ALA A 189 -4.03 -5.93 -7.59
C ALA A 189 -5.25 -5.07 -7.96
N TYR A 190 -6.15 -4.84 -6.99
CA TYR A 190 -7.32 -4.00 -7.21
C TYR A 190 -6.96 -2.52 -7.20
N SER A 191 -7.50 -1.75 -8.13
CA SER A 191 -7.43 -0.28 -8.08
C SER A 191 -8.23 0.27 -6.90
N LEU A 192 -7.95 1.52 -6.51
CA LEU A 192 -8.71 2.21 -5.46
C LEU A 192 -10.22 2.26 -5.76
N GLU A 193 -10.59 2.43 -7.03
CA GLU A 193 -12.00 2.45 -7.43
C GLU A 193 -12.67 1.08 -7.31
N GLU A 194 -11.98 0.00 -7.70
CA GLU A 194 -12.46 -1.38 -7.44
C GLU A 194 -12.63 -1.65 -5.94
N ILE A 195 -11.69 -1.19 -5.11
CA ILE A 195 -11.76 -1.37 -3.65
C ILE A 195 -12.97 -0.65 -3.04
N LYS A 196 -13.21 0.61 -3.46
CA LYS A 196 -14.38 1.38 -3.02
C LYS A 196 -15.68 0.71 -3.41
N GLU A 197 -15.73 0.13 -4.61
CA GLU A 197 -16.90 -0.60 -5.08
C GLU A 197 -17.11 -1.89 -4.27
N HIS A 198 -16.05 -2.67 -4.05
CA HIS A 198 -16.10 -3.88 -3.23
C HIS A 198 -16.55 -3.63 -1.78
N ALA A 199 -16.22 -2.46 -1.21
CA ALA A 199 -16.71 -2.07 0.11
C ALA A 199 -18.24 -1.83 0.17
N LYS A 200 -18.92 -1.75 -0.98
CA LYS A 200 -20.37 -1.61 -1.11
C LYS A 200 -21.03 -2.91 -1.57
N SER A 201 -20.47 -3.57 -2.59
CA SER A 201 -21.10 -4.72 -3.26
C SER A 201 -20.52 -6.08 -2.87
N GLY A 202 -19.40 -6.11 -2.14
CA GLY A 202 -18.76 -7.33 -1.65
C GLY A 202 -17.31 -7.50 -2.14
N PHE A 203 -16.51 -8.18 -1.33
CA PHE A 203 -15.08 -8.43 -1.62
C PHE A 203 -14.87 -9.71 -2.44
N LYS A 204 -13.74 -9.76 -3.15
CA LYS A 204 -13.34 -10.85 -4.05
C LYS A 204 -11.94 -11.35 -3.71
N THR A 205 -11.48 -12.40 -4.37
CA THR A 205 -10.17 -13.02 -4.10
C THR A 205 -9.32 -13.23 -5.36
N ASP A 206 -9.75 -12.74 -6.52
CA ASP A 206 -9.05 -12.92 -7.80
C ASP A 206 -7.83 -12.00 -7.96
N LYS A 207 -7.76 -10.92 -7.17
CA LYS A 207 -6.60 -10.00 -7.11
C LYS A 207 -6.26 -9.65 -5.66
N ILE A 208 -5.18 -8.90 -5.52
CA ILE A 208 -4.61 -8.51 -4.23
C ILE A 208 -5.18 -7.17 -3.77
N TYR A 209 -5.63 -7.11 -2.52
CA TYR A 209 -5.89 -5.86 -1.82
C TYR A 209 -4.58 -5.27 -1.25
N PRO A 210 -4.49 -3.94 -1.07
CA PRO A 210 -3.23 -3.28 -0.73
C PRO A 210 -2.70 -3.68 0.65
N TRP A 211 -3.61 -3.95 1.58
CA TRP A 211 -3.29 -4.40 2.92
C TRP A 211 -2.89 -5.88 3.01
N GLU A 212 -3.02 -6.64 1.93
CA GLU A 212 -2.52 -8.02 1.86
C GLU A 212 -1.06 -8.09 1.39
N MET A 213 -0.46 -6.95 1.01
CA MET A 213 0.96 -6.89 0.70
C MET A 213 1.80 -7.01 1.97
N SER A 214 3.00 -7.59 1.83
CA SER A 214 3.99 -7.67 2.91
C SER A 214 4.36 -6.29 3.49
N SER A 215 4.33 -5.27 2.64
CA SER A 215 4.44 -3.87 3.02
C SER A 215 3.22 -3.12 2.48
N ALA A 216 2.27 -2.83 3.36
CA ALA A 216 1.09 -2.06 2.98
C ALA A 216 1.52 -0.69 2.41
N PRO A 217 1.00 -0.27 1.24
CA PRO A 217 1.25 1.06 0.73
C PRO A 217 0.60 2.11 1.65
N HIS A 218 0.99 3.39 1.52
CA HIS A 218 0.38 4.55 2.21
C HIS A 218 -1.07 4.83 1.76
N ILE A 219 -1.90 3.80 1.65
CA ILE A 219 -3.27 3.88 1.13
C ILE A 219 -4.28 4.31 2.19
N TYR A 220 -3.92 4.15 3.47
CA TYR A 220 -4.78 4.51 4.60
C TYR A 220 -4.92 6.03 4.80
N GLU A 221 -4.16 6.84 4.07
CA GLU A 221 -4.37 8.29 4.00
C GLU A 221 -5.79 8.62 3.51
N TYR A 222 -6.35 7.79 2.62
CA TYR A 222 -7.70 7.94 2.13
C TYR A 222 -8.71 7.30 3.08
N LYS A 223 -9.73 8.08 3.48
CA LYS A 223 -10.81 7.65 4.38
C LYS A 223 -11.50 6.38 3.87
N GLU A 224 -11.80 6.35 2.58
CA GLU A 224 -12.53 5.27 1.92
C GLU A 224 -11.74 3.95 1.96
N SER A 225 -10.42 4.03 1.86
CA SER A 225 -9.53 2.86 1.96
C SER A 225 -9.52 2.27 3.35
N ARG A 226 -9.57 3.12 4.39
CA ARG A 226 -9.67 2.65 5.79
C ARG A 226 -10.99 1.93 6.02
N ILE A 227 -12.10 2.52 5.58
CA ILE A 227 -13.43 1.90 5.64
C ILE A 227 -13.44 0.56 4.90
N ALA A 228 -12.90 0.53 3.68
CA ALA A 228 -12.83 -0.70 2.89
C ALA A 228 -11.99 -1.79 3.56
N ALA A 229 -10.85 -1.42 4.17
CA ALA A 229 -10.00 -2.36 4.91
C ALA A 229 -10.73 -2.96 6.13
N CYS A 230 -11.45 -2.14 6.90
CA CYS A 230 -12.26 -2.62 8.02
C CYS A 230 -13.36 -3.57 7.55
N LYS A 231 -14.12 -3.20 6.51
CA LYS A 231 -15.18 -4.06 5.95
C LYS A 231 -14.62 -5.36 5.38
N TRP A 232 -13.45 -5.31 4.72
CA TRP A 232 -12.76 -6.49 4.23
C TRP A 232 -12.36 -7.42 5.38
N LEU A 233 -11.87 -6.87 6.49
CA LEU A 233 -11.51 -7.67 7.67
C LEU A 233 -12.71 -8.47 8.17
N ILE A 234 -13.85 -7.80 8.38
CA ILE A 234 -15.10 -8.45 8.81
C ILE A 234 -15.53 -9.54 7.84
N TRP A 235 -15.53 -9.23 6.54
CA TRP A 235 -15.89 -10.18 5.49
C TRP A 235 -14.95 -11.41 5.47
N LYS A 236 -13.64 -11.20 5.67
CA LYS A 236 -12.63 -12.25 5.61
C LYS A 236 -12.71 -13.20 6.80
N ILE A 237 -12.78 -12.67 8.01
CA ILE A 237 -12.73 -13.49 9.25
C ILE A 237 -14.10 -14.03 9.66
N LYS A 238 -15.20 -13.43 9.17
CA LYS A 238 -16.59 -13.85 9.45
C LYS A 238 -16.94 -13.95 10.94
N LYS A 239 -16.30 -13.13 11.78
CA LYS A 239 -16.63 -12.96 13.20
C LYS A 239 -17.76 -11.94 13.35
N ASP A 240 -18.48 -12.01 14.48
CA ASP A 240 -19.36 -10.93 14.89
C ASP A 240 -18.53 -9.64 15.03
N THR A 241 -19.10 -8.50 14.63
CA THR A 241 -18.39 -7.22 14.67
C THR A 241 -18.05 -6.78 16.10
N ARG A 242 -18.74 -7.31 17.11
CA ARG A 242 -18.48 -7.09 18.53
C ARG A 242 -17.26 -7.84 19.07
N ASP A 243 -16.89 -8.93 18.41
CA ASP A 243 -15.80 -9.82 18.83
C ASP A 243 -14.47 -9.48 18.14
N ILE A 244 -14.42 -8.36 17.43
CA ILE A 244 -13.26 -7.92 16.69
C ILE A 244 -12.24 -7.32 17.64
N THR A 245 -11.07 -7.95 17.67
CA THR A 245 -9.98 -7.60 18.57
C THR A 245 -8.88 -6.81 17.86
N VAL A 246 -7.94 -6.28 18.63
CA VAL A 246 -6.70 -5.71 18.10
C VAL A 246 -5.93 -6.77 17.30
N ASP A 247 -5.83 -7.99 17.82
CA ASP A 247 -5.09 -9.08 17.19
C ASP A 247 -5.66 -9.47 15.82
N ASP A 248 -6.98 -9.37 15.63
CA ASP A 248 -7.61 -9.59 14.33
C ASP A 248 -7.08 -8.62 13.26
N PHE A 249 -6.84 -7.35 13.61
CA PHE A 249 -6.23 -6.38 12.71
C PHE A 249 -4.76 -6.74 12.42
N TYR A 250 -3.97 -7.01 13.46
CA TYR A 250 -2.54 -7.29 13.30
C TYR A 250 -2.28 -8.58 12.49
N ASN A 251 -3.01 -9.66 12.80
CA ASN A 251 -2.90 -10.94 12.10
C ASN A 251 -3.36 -10.88 10.64
N ASN A 252 -4.03 -9.80 10.22
CA ASN A 252 -4.50 -9.58 8.85
C ASN A 252 -3.81 -8.40 8.15
N GLY A 253 -2.64 -7.96 8.63
CA GLY A 253 -1.85 -6.91 7.96
C GLY A 253 -2.41 -5.49 8.15
N LEU A 254 -3.40 -5.31 9.04
CA LEU A 254 -4.05 -4.03 9.33
C LEU A 254 -3.52 -3.36 10.61
N GLY A 255 -2.40 -3.84 11.16
CA GLY A 255 -1.78 -3.23 12.34
C GLY A 255 -1.40 -1.76 12.13
N GLY A 256 -0.85 -1.42 10.95
CA GLY A 256 -0.52 -0.04 10.58
C GLY A 256 -1.75 0.87 10.53
N LEU A 257 -2.85 0.39 9.93
CA LEU A 257 -4.14 1.09 9.93
C LEU A 257 -4.60 1.41 11.36
N LEU A 258 -4.57 0.42 12.24
CA LEU A 258 -5.07 0.57 13.60
C LEU A 258 -4.17 1.48 14.46
N GLY A 259 -2.86 1.34 14.33
CA GLY A 259 -1.88 2.13 15.06
C GLY A 259 -1.90 3.61 14.66
N GLU A 260 -1.87 3.89 13.36
CA GLU A 260 -1.71 5.27 12.84
C GLU A 260 -3.02 6.08 12.92
N TYR A 261 -4.17 5.47 12.62
CA TYR A 261 -5.42 6.20 12.46
C TYR A 261 -6.40 6.03 13.63
N TYR A 262 -6.27 4.94 14.39
CA TYR A 262 -7.26 4.57 15.41
C TYR A 262 -6.69 4.41 16.81
N LYS A 263 -5.44 4.79 17.05
CA LYS A 263 -4.79 4.70 18.38
C LYS A 263 -4.91 3.29 18.98
N ASN A 264 -4.77 2.25 18.16
CA ASN A 264 -4.95 0.84 18.54
C ASN A 264 -6.37 0.51 19.09
N SER A 265 -7.41 1.22 18.66
CA SER A 265 -8.81 0.98 19.05
C SER A 265 -9.64 0.38 17.91
N PRO A 266 -9.94 -0.94 17.96
CA PRO A 266 -10.83 -1.59 16.99
C PRO A 266 -12.20 -0.91 16.93
N TYR A 267 -12.72 -0.47 18.08
CA TYR A 267 -13.98 0.26 18.15
C TYR A 267 -13.99 1.53 17.28
N LEU A 268 -12.94 2.35 17.33
CA LEU A 268 -12.89 3.57 16.49
C LEU A 268 -12.84 3.24 14.99
N ALA A 269 -12.14 2.15 14.63
CA ALA A 269 -12.10 1.68 13.25
C ALA A 269 -13.48 1.19 12.77
N LEU A 270 -14.24 0.53 13.65
CA LEU A 270 -15.59 0.02 13.37
C LEU A 270 -16.66 1.12 13.36
N VAL A 271 -16.48 2.18 14.16
CA VAL A 271 -17.30 3.40 14.08
C VAL A 271 -17.12 4.04 12.70
N GLU A 272 -15.87 4.22 12.22
CA GLU A 272 -15.64 4.81 10.91
C GLU A 272 -16.18 3.93 9.77
N ALA A 273 -16.15 2.60 9.93
CA ALA A 273 -16.69 1.63 8.99
C ALA A 273 -18.22 1.43 9.06
N ASP A 274 -18.90 2.20 9.92
CA ASP A 274 -20.36 2.21 10.08
C ASP A 274 -20.97 0.96 10.75
N TYR A 275 -20.17 0.19 11.51
CA TYR A 275 -20.65 -0.98 12.27
C TYR A 275 -21.03 -0.64 13.72
N ALA A 276 -20.55 0.49 14.24
CA ALA A 276 -20.74 0.90 15.62
C ALA A 276 -21.19 2.36 15.70
N TYR A 277 -22.02 2.70 16.69
CA TYR A 277 -22.38 4.09 16.92
C TYR A 277 -21.20 4.88 17.49
N SER A 278 -20.97 6.07 16.98
CA SER A 278 -20.07 7.07 17.56
C SER A 278 -20.62 7.61 18.89
N LEU A 279 -19.74 8.22 19.69
CA LEU A 279 -20.14 8.82 20.96
C LEU A 279 -21.17 9.94 20.78
N ASP A 280 -21.09 10.71 19.69
CA ASP A 280 -22.04 11.79 19.40
C ASP A 280 -23.42 11.25 19.02
N GLU A 281 -23.49 10.17 18.22
CA GLU A 281 -24.75 9.48 17.90
C GLU A 281 -25.40 8.94 19.17
N ILE A 282 -24.64 8.32 20.07
CA ILE A 282 -25.15 7.75 21.33
C ILE A 282 -25.72 8.84 22.24
N LYS A 283 -25.03 9.97 22.37
CA LYS A 283 -25.52 11.13 23.12
C LYS A 283 -26.84 11.68 22.56
N LYS A 284 -27.05 11.59 21.25
CA LYS A 284 -28.31 11.96 20.60
C LYS A 284 -29.42 10.94 20.90
N HIS A 285 -29.12 9.64 20.88
CA HIS A 285 -30.10 8.57 21.13
C HIS A 285 -30.78 8.66 22.49
N ALA A 286 -30.08 9.17 23.51
CA ALA A 286 -30.68 9.42 24.82
C ALA A 286 -31.88 10.39 24.80
N ARG A 287 -32.05 11.16 23.70
CA ARG A 287 -33.16 12.11 23.50
C ARG A 287 -34.14 11.64 22.42
N THR A 288 -33.67 10.89 21.42
CA THR A 288 -34.45 10.53 20.23
C THR A 288 -34.90 9.07 20.19
N GLY A 289 -34.46 8.25 21.14
CA GLY A 289 -34.65 6.80 21.13
C GLY A 289 -33.41 6.06 20.64
N PHE A 290 -33.30 4.79 21.05
CA PHE A 290 -32.21 3.90 20.70
C PHE A 290 -32.58 3.04 19.48
N ALA A 291 -31.56 2.65 18.72
CA ALA A 291 -31.68 1.77 17.55
C ALA A 291 -30.74 0.56 17.67
N THR A 292 -30.91 -0.41 16.76
CA THR A 292 -30.23 -1.72 16.75
C THR A 292 -29.45 -2.01 15.47
N ASP A 293 -29.42 -1.08 14.50
CA ASP A 293 -28.72 -1.26 13.22
C ASP A 293 -27.19 -1.29 13.36
N LYS A 294 -26.66 -0.74 14.46
CA LYS A 294 -25.24 -0.78 14.84
C LYS A 294 -25.10 -1.19 16.29
N PHE A 295 -23.89 -1.57 16.70
CA PHE A 295 -23.63 -1.86 18.11
C PHE A 295 -23.15 -0.63 18.89
N TYR A 296 -23.44 -0.62 20.19
CA TYR A 296 -22.97 0.40 21.14
C TYR A 296 -21.59 0.01 21.70
N PRO A 297 -20.74 0.95 22.13
CA PRO A 297 -19.39 0.68 22.64
C PRO A 297 -19.29 -0.23 23.86
N TRP A 298 -20.38 -0.46 24.58
CA TRP A 298 -20.43 -1.44 25.66
C TRP A 298 -20.80 -2.85 25.18
N GLY A 299 -21.09 -3.02 23.89
CA GLY A 299 -21.31 -4.31 23.27
C GLY A 299 -20.02 -5.02 22.83
N ILE A 300 -18.84 -4.41 22.98
CA ILE A 300 -17.56 -5.08 22.71
C ILE A 300 -16.99 -5.64 24.01
N GLU A 301 -16.33 -6.79 23.95
CA GLU A 301 -15.78 -7.49 25.12
C GLU A 301 -14.88 -6.60 25.99
N LYS A 302 -14.05 -5.77 25.33
CA LYS A 302 -13.19 -4.80 26.00
C LYS A 302 -13.69 -3.38 25.76
N SER A 303 -14.72 -2.99 26.49
CA SER A 303 -15.31 -1.65 26.37
C SER A 303 -14.23 -0.57 26.53
N PRO A 304 -14.20 0.46 25.66
CA PRO A 304 -13.19 1.49 25.77
C PRO A 304 -13.40 2.29 27.06
N SER A 305 -12.39 3.01 27.54
CA SER A 305 -12.47 3.84 28.76
C SER A 305 -13.35 5.10 28.55
N ILE A 306 -14.59 4.92 28.10
CA ILE A 306 -15.53 5.99 27.72
C ILE A 306 -16.36 6.50 28.91
N TYR A 307 -16.49 5.71 29.97
CA TYR A 307 -17.32 6.03 31.14
C TYR A 307 -16.80 7.18 32.01
N LYS A 308 -15.62 7.72 31.69
CA LYS A 308 -15.14 8.99 32.25
C LYS A 308 -16.09 10.14 31.92
N ASP A 309 -16.73 10.11 30.75
CA ASP A 309 -17.76 11.07 30.38
C ASP A 309 -19.07 10.73 31.11
N LYS A 310 -19.54 11.67 31.94
CA LYS A 310 -20.79 11.53 32.69
C LYS A 310 -21.98 11.31 31.76
N GLU A 311 -22.10 12.05 30.66
CA GLU A 311 -23.25 11.94 29.75
C GLU A 311 -23.35 10.52 29.19
N ILE A 312 -22.22 9.91 28.81
CA ILE A 312 -22.16 8.53 28.32
C ILE A 312 -22.64 7.53 29.38
N ARG A 313 -22.29 7.72 30.66
CA ARG A 313 -22.80 6.87 31.75
C ARG A 313 -24.32 6.92 31.85
N LEU A 314 -24.89 8.13 31.79
CA LEU A 314 -26.34 8.31 31.86
C LEU A 314 -27.03 7.64 30.66
N VAL A 315 -26.45 7.81 29.45
CA VAL A 315 -27.00 7.17 28.24
C VAL A 315 -26.95 5.65 28.35
N ALA A 316 -25.84 5.08 28.84
CA ALA A 316 -25.70 3.64 29.03
C ALA A 316 -26.76 3.07 29.98
N CYS A 317 -27.05 3.77 31.08
CA CYS A 317 -28.13 3.38 32.00
C CYS A 317 -29.50 3.41 31.32
N LYS A 318 -29.82 4.49 30.58
CA LYS A 318 -31.07 4.60 29.81
C LYS A 318 -31.20 3.52 28.75
N TRP A 319 -30.11 3.19 28.07
CA TRP A 319 -30.06 2.12 27.09
C TRP A 319 -30.34 0.76 27.72
N LEU A 320 -29.82 0.50 28.92
CA LEU A 320 -30.04 -0.76 29.62
C LEU A 320 -31.53 -0.98 29.93
N ILE A 321 -32.21 0.07 30.43
CA ILE A 321 -33.67 0.04 30.64
C ILE A 321 -34.40 -0.25 29.34
N TRP A 322 -34.10 0.53 28.30
CA TRP A 322 -34.75 0.37 27.00
C TRP A 322 -34.54 -1.03 26.40
N ARG A 323 -33.33 -1.60 26.54
CA ARG A 323 -33.00 -2.91 25.99
C ARG A 323 -33.67 -4.07 26.73
N LEU A 324 -33.81 -3.95 28.04
CA LEU A 324 -34.38 -5.01 28.88
C LEU A 324 -35.89 -4.90 29.05
N GLU A 325 -36.48 -3.74 28.72
CA GLU A 325 -37.89 -3.43 28.93
C GLU A 325 -38.34 -3.67 30.39
N LYS A 326 -37.41 -3.43 31.34
CA LYS A 326 -37.63 -3.55 32.78
C LYS A 326 -37.90 -2.20 33.42
N GLU A 327 -38.65 -2.20 34.52
CA GLU A 327 -38.77 -1.00 35.35
C GLU A 327 -37.40 -0.65 35.97
N PRO A 328 -37.03 0.65 36.08
CA PRO A 328 -35.72 1.04 36.62
C PRO A 328 -35.37 0.44 37.98
N LYS A 329 -36.36 0.35 38.88
CA LYS A 329 -36.17 -0.24 40.22
C LYS A 329 -35.90 -1.75 40.22
N GLU A 330 -36.15 -2.44 39.12
CA GLU A 330 -35.94 -3.89 38.97
C GLU A 330 -34.59 -4.24 38.36
N ILE A 331 -33.81 -3.22 37.96
CA ILE A 331 -32.47 -3.44 37.41
C ILE A 331 -31.50 -3.90 38.50
N THR A 332 -30.83 -5.00 38.21
CA THR A 332 -29.87 -5.66 39.09
C THR A 332 -28.42 -5.42 38.65
N TYR A 333 -27.47 -5.84 39.47
CA TYR A 333 -26.06 -5.83 39.11
C TYR A 333 -25.76 -6.74 37.90
N ASP A 334 -26.39 -7.91 37.84
CA ASP A 334 -26.22 -8.86 36.75
C ASP A 334 -26.75 -8.33 35.42
N ASP A 335 -27.80 -7.50 35.44
CA ASP A 335 -28.28 -6.81 34.24
C ASP A 335 -27.18 -5.93 33.61
N PHE A 336 -26.40 -5.22 34.42
CA PHE A 336 -25.25 -4.45 33.93
C PHE A 336 -24.15 -5.38 33.38
N LEU A 337 -23.79 -6.43 34.12
CA LEU A 337 -22.73 -7.37 33.69
C LEU A 337 -23.07 -8.06 32.37
N ASN A 338 -24.27 -8.66 32.30
CA ASN A 338 -24.72 -9.46 31.15
C ASN A 338 -24.95 -8.62 29.88
N ASN A 339 -24.95 -7.29 30.00
CA ASN A 339 -25.08 -6.36 28.87
C ASN A 339 -23.81 -5.52 28.63
N GLY A 340 -22.66 -5.97 29.12
CA GLY A 340 -21.35 -5.36 28.84
C GLY A 340 -21.11 -4.01 29.53
N LEU A 341 -21.95 -3.66 30.51
CA LEU A 341 -21.82 -2.48 31.35
C LEU A 341 -21.09 -2.78 32.68
N GLY A 342 -20.42 -3.92 32.80
CA GLY A 342 -19.66 -4.28 34.01
C GLY A 342 -18.56 -3.27 34.36
N GLY A 343 -17.82 -2.78 33.36
CA GLY A 343 -16.80 -1.74 33.58
C GLY A 343 -17.39 -0.42 34.10
N LEU A 344 -18.62 -0.09 33.68
CA LEU A 344 -19.34 1.10 34.16
C LEU A 344 -19.67 0.94 35.64
N ILE A 345 -20.37 -0.15 36.00
CA ILE A 345 -20.88 -0.33 37.35
C ILE A 345 -19.76 -0.57 38.37
N ASN A 346 -18.74 -1.34 38.01
CA ASN A 346 -17.64 -1.67 38.91
C ASN A 346 -16.77 -0.44 39.21
N HIS A 347 -16.40 0.34 38.19
CA HIS A 347 -15.42 1.40 38.35
C HIS A 347 -16.02 2.76 38.76
N HIS A 348 -17.26 3.06 38.36
CA HIS A 348 -17.86 4.37 38.61
C HIS A 348 -18.89 4.37 39.73
N TYR A 349 -19.52 3.23 40.01
CA TYR A 349 -20.63 3.14 40.97
C TYR A 349 -20.41 2.09 42.05
N LYS A 350 -19.18 1.55 42.20
CA LYS A 350 -18.81 0.60 43.27
C LYS A 350 -19.78 -0.58 43.39
N ASN A 351 -20.20 -1.14 42.25
CA ASN A 351 -21.17 -2.23 42.17
C ASN A 351 -22.60 -1.88 42.65
N SER A 352 -22.98 -0.59 42.67
CA SER A 352 -24.33 -0.14 43.09
C SER A 352 -25.20 0.26 41.89
N PRO A 353 -26.09 -0.63 41.39
CA PRO A 353 -27.10 -0.28 40.38
C PRO A 353 -27.96 0.92 40.78
N TYR A 354 -28.31 1.04 42.06
CA TYR A 354 -29.08 2.17 42.57
C TYR A 354 -28.36 3.49 42.34
N ASP A 355 -27.06 3.60 42.67
CA ASP A 355 -26.30 4.84 42.50
C ASP A 355 -26.21 5.23 41.01
N ALA A 356 -26.05 4.24 40.11
CA ALA A 356 -26.00 4.46 38.67
C ALA A 356 -27.33 4.99 38.12
N LEU A 357 -28.44 4.38 38.53
CA LEU A 357 -29.79 4.77 38.09
C LEU A 357 -30.25 6.09 38.74
N LEU A 358 -29.84 6.36 39.98
CA LEU A 358 -30.08 7.63 40.66
C LEU A 358 -29.35 8.77 39.94
N GLU A 359 -28.07 8.58 39.55
CA GLU A 359 -27.35 9.59 38.77
C GLU A 359 -28.02 9.83 37.39
N ALA A 360 -28.55 8.78 36.78
CA ALA A 360 -29.29 8.84 35.51
C ALA A 360 -30.68 9.50 35.64
N GLY A 361 -31.16 9.78 36.85
CA GLY A 361 -32.49 10.32 37.12
C GLY A 361 -33.62 9.34 36.79
N LEU A 362 -33.33 8.03 36.87
CA LEU A 362 -34.27 6.95 36.56
C LEU A 362 -34.95 6.39 37.82
N VAL A 363 -34.40 6.66 38.99
CA VAL A 363 -34.96 6.33 40.31
C VAL A 363 -34.77 7.50 41.28
N THR A 364 -35.41 7.43 42.43
CA THR A 364 -35.36 8.45 43.49
C THR A 364 -34.81 7.87 44.79
N GLN A 365 -34.57 8.73 45.79
CA GLN A 365 -34.13 8.29 47.11
C GLN A 365 -35.13 7.36 47.81
N ALA A 366 -36.42 7.44 47.47
CA ALA A 366 -37.44 6.55 48.03
C ALA A 366 -37.25 5.09 47.59
N ASP A 367 -36.60 4.87 46.44
CA ASP A 367 -36.40 3.53 45.86
C ASP A 367 -35.19 2.79 46.47
N GLU A 368 -34.36 3.48 47.27
CA GLU A 368 -33.11 2.94 47.80
C GLU A 368 -33.29 1.67 48.62
N VAL A 369 -34.26 1.68 49.54
CA VAL A 369 -34.51 0.54 50.45
C VAL A 369 -34.93 -0.69 49.66
N TYR A 370 -35.79 -0.52 48.64
CA TYR A 370 -36.24 -1.60 47.78
C TYR A 370 -35.10 -2.19 46.94
N MET A 371 -34.33 -1.32 46.28
CA MET A 371 -33.25 -1.77 45.39
C MET A 371 -32.09 -2.43 46.16
N ARG A 372 -31.71 -1.90 47.34
CA ARG A 372 -30.62 -2.48 48.13
C ARG A 372 -31.00 -3.80 48.81
N SER A 373 -32.24 -3.94 49.27
CA SER A 373 -32.72 -5.19 49.88
C SER A 373 -32.82 -6.33 48.87
N SER A 374 -33.22 -6.04 47.63
CA SER A 374 -33.36 -7.03 46.54
C SER A 374 -32.02 -7.56 46.01
N GLN A 375 -30.90 -6.88 46.28
CA GLN A 375 -29.56 -7.29 45.83
C GLN A 375 -28.86 -8.29 46.75
N HIS A 376 -29.37 -8.52 47.97
CA HIS A 376 -28.75 -9.43 48.95
C HIS A 376 -29.31 -10.87 48.89
N THR A 377 -30.23 -11.13 47.95
CA THR A 377 -30.99 -12.38 47.86
C THR A 377 -30.53 -13.34 46.76
N HIS A 378 -29.40 -13.07 46.08
CA HIS A 378 -28.86 -13.91 45.01
C HIS A 378 -27.40 -14.26 45.19
#